data_AF-A0A7Y4M1I2-F1
#
_entry.id   AF-A0A7Y4M1I2-F1
#
_cell.length_a   1.000
_cell.length_b   1.000
_cell.length_c   1.000
_cell.angle_alpha   90.00
_cell.angle_beta   90.00
_cell.angle_gamma   90.00
#
_symmetry.space_group_name_H-M   'P 1'
#
loop_
_entity.id
_entity.type
_entity.pdbx_description
1 polymer ?
#
loop_
_entity_poly.entity_id
_entity_poly.type
_entity_poly.pdbx_seq_one_letter_code
_entity_poly.pdbx_strand_id
1 'polypeptide(L)'
;MSKRLILSALAQFTAKTAGRNMTKAAYVAVAAGVAAMAVLTAGPAYEVAHRWIEAVLWTCLVYFVFEWLVRLRHMAHQGRLSLYMLSSSGIVDAIGALAVPVALIVGVESRTAWLLSILWVLKVVPGIPGLRQLRRVLVLESGPLLSVLVIFLMVVLLASVAEYFLERDVQPATFGSVPAALWWAVVTLTTTGYGDVVPITPLGRMVAALVMISGLGVFGLWTGILATGFAAETRRDNFLKTWETVSKVPFFATLGPAAIADVTHMLRTMDLPARTQIIRKGQKGDCMYFIAAGEAEVELPGKRIALGEGAFFGEMALLGNSVRGANVTTTKVTRLLVLDLVDFRLLMARHPDLAETIDAEAKRRAQENE
;
A
#
# COMPACT_ATOMS: atom_id res chain seq x y z
N MET A 1 -11.84 -27.43 -33.23
CA MET A 1 -11.71 -26.05 -32.73
C MET A 1 -11.66 -25.90 -31.20
N SER A 2 -12.36 -26.74 -30.42
CA SER A 2 -12.42 -26.61 -28.94
C SER A 2 -11.08 -26.73 -28.19
N LYS A 3 -10.19 -27.68 -28.55
CA LYS A 3 -8.90 -27.87 -27.85
C LYS A 3 -7.95 -26.65 -27.89
N ARG A 4 -7.89 -25.91 -29.01
CA ARG A 4 -7.02 -24.72 -29.13
C ARG A 4 -7.51 -23.54 -28.29
N LEU A 5 -8.83 -23.36 -28.18
CA LEU A 5 -9.45 -22.33 -27.33
C LEU A 5 -9.24 -22.61 -25.84
N ILE A 6 -9.34 -23.87 -25.42
CA ILE A 6 -9.06 -24.28 -24.03
C ILE A 6 -7.58 -24.06 -23.72
N LEU A 7 -6.67 -24.45 -24.62
CA LEU A 7 -5.22 -24.23 -24.46
C LEU A 7 -4.86 -22.74 -24.39
N SER A 8 -5.49 -21.88 -25.20
CA SER A 8 -5.26 -20.43 -25.15
C SER A 8 -5.83 -19.78 -23.89
N ALA A 9 -7.00 -20.22 -23.43
CA ALA A 9 -7.61 -19.75 -22.19
C ALA A 9 -6.79 -20.19 -20.96
N LEU A 10 -6.29 -21.43 -20.96
CA LEU A 10 -5.42 -21.95 -19.91
C LEU A 10 -4.08 -21.20 -19.91
N ALA A 11 -3.51 -20.90 -21.08
CA ALA A 11 -2.28 -20.12 -21.21
C ALA A 11 -2.46 -18.68 -20.69
N GLN A 12 -3.55 -18.01 -21.04
CA GLN A 12 -3.88 -16.67 -20.53
C GLN A 12 -4.17 -16.67 -19.02
N PHE A 13 -4.84 -17.71 -18.51
CA PHE A 13 -5.04 -17.89 -17.08
C PHE A 13 -3.70 -18.14 -16.37
N THR A 14 -2.83 -19.01 -16.90
CA THR A 14 -1.49 -19.23 -16.33
C THR A 14 -0.64 -17.96 -16.35
N ALA A 15 -0.73 -17.12 -17.38
CA ALA A 15 0.01 -15.85 -17.42
C ALA A 15 -0.52 -14.84 -16.38
N LYS A 16 -1.85 -14.78 -16.17
CA LYS A 16 -2.47 -13.93 -15.15
C LYS A 16 -2.25 -14.44 -13.73
N THR A 17 -2.25 -15.77 -13.55
CA THR A 17 -2.11 -16.47 -12.27
C THR A 17 -0.64 -16.71 -11.90
N ALA A 18 0.30 -16.71 -12.86
CA ALA A 18 1.74 -16.72 -12.57
C ALA A 18 2.23 -15.41 -11.93
N GLY A 19 1.44 -14.34 -12.06
CA GLY A 19 1.63 -13.12 -11.29
C GLY A 19 1.44 -13.36 -9.78
N ARG A 20 2.13 -12.54 -8.98
CA ARG A 20 2.01 -12.52 -7.51
C ARG A 20 0.62 -12.07 -7.01
N ASN A 21 -0.22 -11.52 -7.89
CA ASN A 21 -1.52 -10.95 -7.55
C ASN A 21 -2.64 -11.92 -7.91
N MET A 22 -3.69 -11.95 -7.10
CA MET A 22 -4.91 -12.71 -7.39
C MET A 22 -5.60 -12.22 -8.66
N THR A 23 -6.27 -13.14 -9.36
CA THR A 23 -7.20 -12.77 -10.43
C THR A 23 -8.46 -12.15 -9.84
N LYS A 24 -9.17 -11.31 -10.61
CA LYS A 24 -10.49 -10.77 -10.19
C LYS A 24 -11.47 -11.87 -9.78
N ALA A 25 -11.41 -13.02 -10.47
CA ALA A 25 -12.25 -14.19 -10.16
C ALA A 25 -11.95 -14.75 -8.76
N ALA A 26 -10.68 -14.81 -8.36
CA ALA A 26 -10.31 -15.30 -7.04
C ALA A 26 -10.85 -14.38 -5.91
N TYR A 27 -10.84 -13.06 -6.10
CA TYR A 27 -11.45 -12.13 -5.13
C TYR A 27 -12.95 -12.37 -4.98
N VAL A 28 -13.67 -12.57 -6.08
CA VAL A 28 -15.10 -12.90 -6.08
C VAL A 28 -15.35 -14.24 -5.38
N ALA A 29 -14.50 -15.25 -5.63
CA ALA A 29 -14.61 -16.56 -4.97
C ALA A 29 -14.38 -16.47 -3.46
N VAL A 30 -13.43 -15.66 -2.98
CA VAL A 30 -13.25 -15.41 -1.53
C VAL A 30 -14.49 -14.74 -0.94
N ALA A 31 -14.97 -13.66 -1.57
CA ALA A 31 -16.13 -12.92 -1.07
C ALA A 31 -17.40 -13.79 -1.01
N ALA A 32 -17.67 -14.56 -2.08
CA ALA A 32 -18.79 -15.49 -2.13
C ALA A 32 -18.64 -16.62 -1.09
N GLY A 33 -17.45 -17.16 -0.92
CA GLY A 33 -17.15 -18.21 0.05
C GLY A 33 -17.35 -17.77 1.50
N VAL A 34 -16.82 -16.60 1.86
CA VAL A 34 -16.96 -16.02 3.21
C VAL A 34 -18.43 -15.65 3.49
N ALA A 35 -19.15 -15.10 2.50
CA ALA A 35 -20.58 -14.82 2.64
C ALA A 35 -21.39 -16.11 2.84
N ALA A 36 -21.13 -17.15 2.04
CA ALA A 36 -21.80 -18.44 2.18
C ALA A 36 -21.50 -19.08 3.55
N MET A 37 -20.26 -18.97 4.03
CA MET A 37 -19.87 -19.43 5.37
C MET A 37 -20.59 -18.65 6.48
N ALA A 38 -20.75 -17.33 6.35
CA ALA A 38 -21.49 -16.53 7.32
C ALA A 38 -22.99 -16.91 7.35
N VAL A 39 -23.59 -17.20 6.19
CA VAL A 39 -24.99 -17.65 6.13
C VAL A 39 -25.16 -19.06 6.70
N LEU A 40 -24.14 -19.92 6.61
CA LEU A 40 -24.15 -21.27 7.16
C LEU A 40 -24.30 -21.31 8.70
N THR A 41 -23.94 -20.23 9.41
CA THR A 41 -24.16 -20.11 10.85
C THR A 41 -25.54 -19.54 11.21
N ALA A 42 -26.27 -18.97 10.25
CA ALA A 42 -27.61 -18.42 10.45
C ALA A 42 -28.69 -19.51 10.25
N GLY A 43 -29.23 -20.03 11.36
CA GLY A 43 -30.20 -21.14 11.38
C GLY A 43 -31.37 -21.03 10.38
N PRO A 44 -32.16 -19.93 10.40
CA PRO A 44 -33.31 -19.78 9.51
C PRO A 44 -32.96 -19.74 8.02
N ALA A 45 -31.80 -19.16 7.67
CA ALA A 45 -31.34 -19.04 6.29
C ALA A 45 -30.72 -20.35 5.78
N TYR A 46 -30.04 -21.10 6.66
CA TYR A 46 -29.47 -22.39 6.33
C TYR A 46 -30.56 -23.43 6.03
N GLU A 47 -31.61 -23.52 6.84
CA GLU A 47 -32.74 -24.43 6.62
C GLU A 47 -33.33 -24.31 5.20
N VAL A 48 -33.49 -23.07 4.71
CA VAL A 48 -34.08 -22.77 3.39
C VAL A 48 -33.10 -22.97 2.24
N ALA A 49 -31.80 -22.69 2.45
CA ALA A 49 -30.82 -22.58 1.36
C ALA A 49 -29.57 -23.48 1.49
N HIS A 50 -29.54 -24.45 2.42
CA HIS A 50 -28.36 -25.31 2.70
C HIS A 50 -27.69 -25.87 1.44
N ARG A 51 -28.47 -26.45 0.50
CA ARG A 51 -27.94 -27.00 -0.77
C ARG A 51 -27.23 -25.96 -1.63
N TRP A 52 -27.77 -24.75 -1.72
CA TRP A 52 -27.16 -23.67 -2.50
C TRP A 52 -25.90 -23.13 -1.83
N ILE A 53 -25.92 -22.99 -0.50
CA ILE A 53 -24.78 -22.54 0.30
C ILE A 53 -23.61 -23.53 0.13
N GLU A 54 -23.87 -24.83 0.30
CA GLU A 54 -22.85 -25.87 0.12
C GLU A 54 -22.36 -25.94 -1.33
N ALA A 55 -23.24 -25.79 -2.32
CA ALA A 55 -22.84 -25.74 -3.73
C ALA A 55 -21.88 -24.58 -4.01
N VAL A 56 -22.13 -23.39 -3.45
CA VAL A 56 -21.23 -22.23 -3.57
C VAL A 56 -19.88 -22.54 -2.91
N LEU A 57 -19.89 -23.06 -1.69
CA LEU A 57 -18.67 -23.40 -0.94
C LEU A 57 -17.82 -24.46 -1.67
N TRP A 58 -18.44 -25.52 -2.19
CA TRP A 58 -17.76 -26.51 -3.02
C TRP A 58 -17.21 -25.91 -4.32
N THR A 59 -17.97 -25.03 -4.98
CA THR A 59 -17.51 -24.34 -6.20
C THR A 59 -16.28 -23.48 -5.92
N CYS A 60 -16.28 -22.72 -4.83
CA CYS A 60 -15.13 -21.93 -4.38
C CYS A 60 -13.92 -22.81 -4.05
N LEU A 61 -14.13 -23.93 -3.34
CA LEU A 61 -13.07 -24.87 -3.02
C LEU A 61 -12.45 -25.48 -4.28
N VAL A 62 -13.26 -25.96 -5.21
CA VAL A 62 -12.79 -26.49 -6.50
C VAL A 62 -11.99 -25.45 -7.26
N TYR A 63 -12.45 -24.20 -7.27
CA TYR A 63 -11.71 -23.09 -7.87
C TYR A 63 -10.33 -22.90 -7.22
N PHE A 64 -10.22 -22.88 -5.88
CA PHE A 64 -8.94 -22.70 -5.20
C PHE A 64 -7.99 -23.90 -5.32
N VAL A 65 -8.52 -25.12 -5.32
CA VAL A 65 -7.74 -26.34 -5.57
C VAL A 65 -7.21 -26.30 -7.00
N PHE A 66 -8.05 -25.96 -7.97
CA PHE A 66 -7.64 -25.81 -9.37
C PHE A 66 -6.55 -24.74 -9.52
N GLU A 67 -6.74 -23.56 -8.93
CA GLU A 67 -5.75 -22.48 -8.96
C GLU A 67 -4.41 -22.93 -8.36
N TRP A 68 -4.43 -23.60 -7.20
CA TRP A 68 -3.23 -24.10 -6.55
C TRP A 68 -2.50 -25.16 -7.39
N LEU A 69 -3.23 -26.12 -7.97
CA LEU A 69 -2.65 -27.15 -8.86
C LEU A 69 -2.00 -26.54 -10.10
N VAL A 70 -2.62 -25.52 -10.69
CA VAL A 70 -2.05 -24.79 -11.84
C VAL A 70 -0.75 -24.10 -11.45
N ARG A 71 -0.71 -23.40 -10.30
CA ARG A 71 0.51 -22.75 -9.79
C ARG A 71 1.61 -23.78 -9.48
N LEU A 72 1.25 -24.89 -8.84
CA LEU A 72 2.16 -25.97 -8.49
C LEU A 72 2.80 -26.60 -9.74
N ARG A 73 1.99 -26.91 -10.76
CA ARG A 73 2.47 -27.48 -12.03
C ARG A 73 3.37 -26.50 -12.79
N HIS A 74 3.01 -25.22 -12.81
CA HIS A 74 3.83 -24.19 -13.45
C HIS A 74 5.21 -24.04 -12.78
N MET A 75 5.25 -24.03 -11.45
CA MET A 75 6.51 -23.95 -10.68
C MET A 75 7.33 -25.24 -10.76
N ALA A 76 6.68 -26.41 -10.86
CA ALA A 76 7.35 -27.69 -11.09
C ALA A 76 8.06 -27.71 -12.46
N HIS A 77 7.40 -27.24 -13.52
CA HIS A 77 8.03 -27.12 -14.84
C HIS A 77 9.23 -26.17 -14.88
N GLN A 78 9.29 -25.19 -13.97
CA GLN A 78 10.43 -24.28 -13.83
C GLN A 78 11.52 -24.78 -12.87
N GLY A 79 11.38 -25.97 -12.29
CA GLY A 79 12.32 -26.53 -11.31
C GLY A 79 12.34 -25.80 -9.96
N ARG A 80 11.31 -25.00 -9.63
CA ARG A 80 11.24 -24.15 -8.43
C ARG A 80 10.17 -24.58 -7.42
N LEU A 81 9.75 -25.85 -7.48
CA LEU A 81 8.65 -26.38 -6.68
C LEU A 81 8.88 -26.24 -5.16
N SER A 82 10.05 -26.67 -4.68
CA SER A 82 10.41 -26.62 -3.25
C SER A 82 10.44 -25.19 -2.70
N LEU A 83 11.00 -24.26 -3.49
CA LEU A 83 11.04 -22.84 -3.17
C LEU A 83 9.64 -22.22 -3.09
N TYR A 84 8.71 -22.66 -3.93
CA TYR A 84 7.33 -22.18 -3.91
C TYR A 84 6.56 -22.70 -2.70
N MET A 85 6.67 -24.00 -2.37
CA MET A 85 5.96 -24.60 -1.23
C MET A 85 6.36 -23.97 0.11
N LEU A 86 7.63 -23.55 0.26
CA LEU A 86 8.13 -22.83 1.44
C LEU A 86 7.92 -21.30 1.38
N SER A 87 7.41 -20.78 0.26
CA SER A 87 7.14 -19.35 0.11
C SER A 87 5.85 -18.96 0.83
N SER A 88 5.78 -17.70 1.30
CA SER A 88 4.57 -17.15 1.91
C SER A 88 3.32 -17.29 1.01
N SER A 89 3.49 -17.24 -0.31
CA SER A 89 2.38 -17.44 -1.25
C SER A 89 1.96 -18.90 -1.36
N GLY A 90 2.91 -19.84 -1.41
CA GLY A 90 2.61 -21.26 -1.54
C GLY A 90 1.95 -21.84 -0.29
N ILE A 91 2.38 -21.38 0.90
CA ILE A 91 1.75 -21.73 2.17
C ILE A 91 0.29 -21.27 2.20
N VAL A 92 0.01 -20.02 1.80
CA VAL A 92 -1.37 -19.48 1.74
C VAL A 92 -2.23 -20.25 0.74
N ASP A 93 -1.68 -20.57 -0.43
CA ASP A 93 -2.40 -21.34 -1.43
C ASP A 93 -2.73 -22.76 -0.94
N ALA A 94 -1.77 -23.42 -0.28
CA ALA A 94 -1.93 -24.74 0.32
C ALA A 94 -2.96 -24.73 1.45
N ILE A 95 -2.88 -23.78 2.39
CA ILE A 95 -3.87 -23.63 3.47
C ILE A 95 -5.27 -23.47 2.88
N GLY A 96 -5.44 -22.58 1.89
CA GLY A 96 -6.75 -22.35 1.30
C GLY A 96 -7.30 -23.54 0.50
N ALA A 97 -6.45 -24.41 -0.04
CA ALA A 97 -6.87 -25.60 -0.79
C ALA A 97 -7.08 -26.84 0.11
N LEU A 98 -6.33 -26.97 1.20
CA LEU A 98 -6.28 -28.20 2.01
C LEU A 98 -7.03 -28.11 3.33
N ALA A 99 -7.22 -26.94 3.94
CA ALA A 99 -7.78 -26.82 5.29
C ALA A 99 -9.17 -27.49 5.42
N VAL A 100 -10.09 -27.22 4.48
CA VAL A 100 -11.44 -27.79 4.49
C VAL A 100 -11.43 -29.30 4.17
N PRO A 101 -10.79 -29.78 3.07
CA PRO A 101 -10.71 -31.21 2.81
C PRO A 101 -10.09 -32.04 3.94
N VAL A 102 -9.02 -31.55 4.56
CA VAL A 102 -8.37 -32.24 5.68
C VAL A 102 -9.33 -32.36 6.86
N ALA A 103 -10.06 -31.30 7.21
CA ALA A 103 -11.06 -31.36 8.27
C ALA A 103 -12.18 -32.38 7.99
N LEU A 104 -12.68 -32.43 6.74
CA LEU A 104 -13.70 -33.41 6.34
C LEU A 104 -13.17 -34.85 6.41
N ILE A 105 -11.92 -35.10 6.00
CA ILE A 105 -11.29 -36.44 6.05
C ILE A 105 -11.07 -36.91 7.49
N VAL A 106 -10.72 -35.98 8.40
CA VAL A 106 -10.55 -36.27 9.83
C VAL A 106 -11.89 -36.55 10.54
N GLY A 107 -13.02 -36.38 9.83
CA GLY A 107 -14.36 -36.67 10.36
C GLY A 107 -14.99 -35.49 11.11
N VAL A 108 -14.48 -34.27 10.93
CA VAL A 108 -15.16 -33.06 11.42
C VAL A 108 -16.48 -32.91 10.70
N GLU A 109 -17.55 -32.60 11.45
CA GLU A 109 -18.87 -32.31 10.90
C GLU A 109 -18.76 -31.27 9.78
N SER A 110 -19.47 -31.50 8.66
CA SER A 110 -19.36 -30.65 7.46
C SER A 110 -19.60 -29.17 7.77
N ARG A 111 -20.56 -28.86 8.63
CA ARG A 111 -20.87 -27.48 9.05
C ARG A 111 -19.66 -26.80 9.70
N THR A 112 -19.01 -27.50 10.62
CA THR A 112 -17.83 -27.01 11.34
C THR A 112 -16.59 -26.94 10.44
N ALA A 113 -16.41 -27.93 9.56
CA ALA A 113 -15.31 -27.94 8.59
C ALA A 113 -15.36 -26.72 7.65
N TRP A 114 -16.55 -26.32 7.20
CA TRP A 114 -16.72 -25.15 6.34
C TRP A 114 -16.39 -23.81 7.01
N LEU A 115 -16.31 -23.73 8.35
CA LEU A 115 -15.84 -22.52 9.03
C LEU A 115 -14.37 -22.22 8.73
N LEU A 116 -13.57 -23.24 8.40
CA LEU A 116 -12.17 -23.06 7.98
C LEU A 116 -12.05 -22.34 6.63
N SER A 117 -13.14 -22.18 5.87
CA SER A 117 -13.15 -21.33 4.67
C SER A 117 -12.80 -19.86 4.96
N ILE A 118 -12.86 -19.40 6.22
CA ILE A 118 -12.34 -18.07 6.61
C ILE A 118 -10.87 -17.87 6.22
N LEU A 119 -10.10 -18.96 6.18
CA LEU A 119 -8.69 -18.95 5.81
C LEU A 119 -8.49 -18.56 4.33
N TRP A 120 -9.54 -18.61 3.49
CA TRP A 120 -9.48 -18.09 2.13
C TRP A 120 -9.24 -16.58 2.08
N VAL A 121 -9.58 -15.84 3.14
CA VAL A 121 -9.25 -14.41 3.27
C VAL A 121 -7.73 -14.18 3.24
N LEU A 122 -6.92 -15.15 3.69
CA LEU A 122 -5.46 -15.05 3.61
C LEU A 122 -4.96 -14.94 2.16
N LYS A 123 -5.69 -15.49 1.18
CA LYS A 123 -5.34 -15.37 -0.24
C LYS A 123 -5.39 -13.93 -0.73
N VAL A 124 -6.22 -13.08 -0.12
CA VAL A 124 -6.36 -11.64 -0.45
C VAL A 124 -5.09 -10.87 -0.12
N VAL A 125 -4.38 -11.27 0.94
CA VAL A 125 -3.27 -10.53 1.54
C VAL A 125 -2.12 -10.23 0.56
N PRO A 126 -1.57 -11.21 -0.21
CA PRO A 126 -0.48 -10.96 -1.15
C PRO A 126 -0.81 -9.96 -2.28
N GLY A 127 -2.10 -9.85 -2.64
CA GLY A 127 -2.57 -9.02 -3.74
C GLY A 127 -2.83 -7.55 -3.37
N ILE A 128 -2.83 -7.19 -2.09
CA ILE A 128 -3.05 -5.81 -1.63
C ILE A 128 -1.68 -5.10 -1.49
N PRO A 129 -1.37 -4.08 -2.32
CA PRO A 129 -0.11 -3.36 -2.23
C PRO A 129 0.12 -2.70 -0.85
N GLY A 130 -0.96 -2.16 -0.25
CA GLY A 130 -0.90 -1.53 1.08
C GLY A 130 -0.45 -2.49 2.19
N LEU A 131 -0.81 -3.78 2.12
CA LEU A 131 -0.35 -4.76 3.12
C LEU A 131 1.14 -5.08 2.98
N ARG A 132 1.71 -4.95 1.77
CA ARG A 132 3.15 -5.06 1.56
C ARG A 132 3.91 -3.90 2.21
N GLN A 133 3.37 -2.69 2.09
CA GLN A 133 3.90 -1.50 2.77
C GLN A 133 3.77 -1.65 4.28
N LEU A 134 2.60 -2.05 4.79
CA LEU A 134 2.40 -2.33 6.21
C LEU A 134 3.42 -3.34 6.75
N ARG A 135 3.60 -4.48 6.08
CA ARG A 135 4.59 -5.49 6.48
C ARG A 135 5.99 -4.88 6.58
N ARG A 136 6.35 -4.02 5.63
CA ARG A 136 7.66 -3.40 5.60
C ARG A 136 7.85 -2.41 6.75
N VAL A 137 6.84 -1.56 7.00
CA VAL A 137 6.83 -0.66 8.15
C VAL A 137 6.94 -1.44 9.46
N LEU A 138 6.17 -2.52 9.63
CA LEU A 138 6.22 -3.37 10.82
C LEU A 138 7.60 -4.00 11.05
N VAL A 139 8.30 -4.40 9.98
CA VAL A 139 9.65 -4.98 10.09
C VAL A 139 10.68 -3.90 10.44
N LEU A 140 10.61 -2.74 9.77
CA LEU A 140 11.54 -1.63 10.00
C LEU A 140 11.37 -1.02 11.39
N GLU A 141 10.13 -0.83 11.83
CA GLU A 141 9.78 -0.24 13.14
C GLU A 141 9.60 -1.30 14.24
N SER A 142 10.03 -2.54 14.02
CA SER A 142 9.81 -3.66 14.95
C SER A 142 10.43 -3.41 16.33
N GLY A 143 11.59 -2.75 16.40
CA GLY A 143 12.23 -2.37 17.66
C GLY A 143 11.37 -1.42 18.50
N PRO A 144 11.04 -0.21 17.99
CA PRO A 144 10.14 0.71 18.68
C PRO A 144 8.77 0.10 19.04
N LEU A 145 8.15 -0.64 18.12
CA LEU A 145 6.86 -1.30 18.37
C LEU A 145 6.96 -2.34 19.48
N LEU A 146 8.06 -3.11 19.53
CA LEU A 146 8.31 -4.05 20.63
C LEU A 146 8.45 -3.32 21.97
N SER A 147 9.15 -2.18 22.01
CA SER A 147 9.27 -1.37 23.22
C SER A 147 7.90 -0.90 23.73
N VAL A 148 7.03 -0.42 22.83
CA VAL A 148 5.68 0.00 23.21
C VAL A 148 4.82 -1.19 23.64
N LEU A 149 4.96 -2.36 23.01
CA LEU A 149 4.29 -3.59 23.44
C LEU A 149 4.72 -4.01 24.85
N VAL A 150 6.02 -3.95 25.16
CA VAL A 150 6.53 -4.27 26.49
C VAL A 150 5.99 -3.30 27.54
N ILE A 151 5.97 -2.00 27.25
CA ILE A 151 5.38 -0.99 28.14
C ILE A 151 3.88 -1.25 28.34
N PHE A 152 3.14 -1.55 27.27
CA PHE A 152 1.72 -1.90 27.32
C PHE A 152 1.49 -3.10 28.27
N LEU A 153 2.21 -4.20 28.06
CA LEU A 153 2.08 -5.40 28.88
C LEU A 153 2.46 -5.15 30.34
N MET A 154 3.50 -4.36 30.58
CA MET A 154 3.92 -3.97 31.93
C MET A 154 2.82 -3.18 32.65
N VAL A 155 2.23 -2.17 32.00
CA VAL A 155 1.14 -1.37 32.59
C VAL A 155 -0.07 -2.24 32.87
N VAL A 156 -0.48 -3.09 31.93
CA VAL A 156 -1.61 -4.01 32.10
C VAL A 156 -1.40 -4.96 33.30
N LEU A 157 -0.21 -5.56 33.41
CA LEU A 157 0.10 -6.48 34.52
C LEU A 157 0.16 -5.78 35.87
N LEU A 158 0.79 -4.60 35.93
CA LEU A 158 0.84 -3.81 37.17
C LEU A 158 -0.55 -3.34 37.60
N ALA A 159 -1.37 -2.87 36.67
CA ALA A 159 -2.75 -2.47 36.93
C ALA A 159 -3.61 -3.65 37.41
N SER A 160 -3.46 -4.82 36.78
CA SER A 160 -4.15 -6.05 37.16
C SER A 160 -3.82 -6.48 38.59
N VAL A 161 -2.55 -6.48 38.97
CA VAL A 161 -2.13 -6.84 40.34
C VAL A 161 -2.58 -5.77 41.35
N ALA A 162 -2.51 -4.48 40.99
CA ALA A 162 -2.95 -3.39 41.85
C ALA A 162 -4.45 -3.47 42.15
N GLU A 163 -5.31 -3.62 41.13
CA GLU A 163 -6.75 -3.76 41.36
C GLU A 163 -7.12 -5.07 42.04
N TYR A 164 -6.46 -6.18 41.71
CA TYR A 164 -6.63 -7.41 42.47
C TYR A 164 -6.36 -7.17 43.96
N PHE A 165 -5.27 -6.48 44.31
CA PHE A 165 -4.94 -6.22 45.71
C PHE A 165 -5.95 -5.27 46.39
N LEU A 166 -6.46 -4.27 45.67
CA LEU A 166 -7.35 -3.24 46.22
C LEU A 166 -8.83 -3.66 46.28
N GLU A 167 -9.28 -4.48 45.34
CA GLU A 167 -10.71 -4.78 45.13
C GLU A 167 -11.09 -6.22 45.47
N ARG A 168 -10.14 -7.17 45.65
CA ARG A 168 -10.47 -8.60 45.90
C ARG A 168 -11.40 -8.84 47.08
N ASP A 169 -11.30 -8.02 48.14
CA ASP A 169 -12.08 -8.21 49.37
C ASP A 169 -13.51 -7.65 49.22
N VAL A 170 -13.69 -6.63 48.37
CA VAL A 170 -14.98 -5.95 48.13
C VAL A 170 -15.72 -6.55 46.93
N GLN A 171 -14.98 -6.98 45.91
CA GLN A 171 -15.48 -7.52 44.64
C GLN A 171 -14.83 -8.88 44.29
N PRO A 172 -14.98 -9.93 45.13
CA PRO A 172 -14.33 -11.22 44.89
C PRO A 172 -14.81 -11.94 43.62
N ALA A 173 -16.05 -11.70 43.19
CA ALA A 173 -16.58 -12.28 41.94
C ALA A 173 -15.87 -11.73 40.69
N THR A 174 -15.31 -10.53 40.77
CA THR A 174 -14.82 -9.77 39.62
C THR A 174 -13.31 -9.56 39.66
N PHE A 175 -12.77 -9.16 40.81
CA PHE A 175 -11.35 -8.97 41.07
C PHE A 175 -10.77 -10.07 41.97
N GLY A 176 -11.41 -11.24 42.05
CA GLY A 176 -10.95 -12.35 42.89
C GLY A 176 -9.72 -13.11 42.37
N SER A 177 -9.23 -12.79 41.17
CA SER A 177 -7.99 -13.35 40.64
C SER A 177 -7.26 -12.36 39.73
N VAL A 178 -5.93 -12.47 39.66
CA VAL A 178 -5.12 -11.63 38.76
C VAL A 178 -5.58 -11.75 37.29
N PRO A 179 -5.85 -12.94 36.72
CA PRO A 179 -6.38 -13.04 35.35
C PRO A 179 -7.72 -12.35 35.15
N ALA A 180 -8.61 -12.34 36.14
CA ALA A 180 -9.88 -11.62 36.05
C ALA A 180 -9.65 -10.09 36.07
N ALA A 181 -8.76 -9.60 36.93
CA ALA A 181 -8.34 -8.20 36.93
C ALA A 181 -7.58 -7.79 35.64
N LEU A 182 -6.89 -8.75 35.00
CA LEU A 182 -6.19 -8.57 33.73
C LEU A 182 -7.16 -8.22 32.60
N TRP A 183 -8.33 -8.88 32.54
CA TRP A 183 -9.39 -8.56 31.58
C TRP A 183 -9.80 -7.09 31.70
N TRP A 184 -10.09 -6.64 32.92
CA TRP A 184 -10.42 -5.24 33.19
C TRP A 184 -9.29 -4.29 32.78
N ALA A 185 -8.04 -4.61 33.11
CA ALA A 185 -6.89 -3.78 32.80
C ALA A 185 -6.70 -3.62 31.29
N VAL A 186 -6.86 -4.70 30.50
CA VAL A 186 -6.82 -4.65 29.03
C VAL A 186 -7.96 -3.79 28.49
N VAL A 187 -9.19 -4.02 28.94
CA VAL A 187 -10.39 -3.27 28.48
C VAL A 187 -10.26 -1.77 28.77
N THR A 188 -9.73 -1.41 29.93
CA THR A 188 -9.55 -0.03 30.36
C THR A 188 -8.39 0.64 29.63
N LEU A 189 -7.23 -0.01 29.56
CA LEU A 189 -6.04 0.55 28.91
C LEU A 189 -6.23 0.70 27.39
N THR A 190 -6.96 -0.21 26.75
CA THR A 190 -7.31 -0.13 25.32
C THR A 190 -8.48 0.81 25.03
N THR A 191 -8.96 1.57 26.02
CA THR A 191 -10.07 2.52 25.89
C THR A 191 -11.39 1.91 25.41
N THR A 192 -11.57 0.59 25.57
CA THR A 192 -12.79 -0.12 25.15
C THR A 192 -13.93 0.13 26.13
N GLY A 193 -13.68 -0.05 27.43
CA GLY A 193 -14.61 0.31 28.50
C GLY A 193 -16.01 -0.32 28.40
N TYR A 194 -16.11 -1.66 28.38
CA TYR A 194 -17.42 -2.35 28.33
C TYR A 194 -18.36 -1.98 29.48
N GLY A 195 -17.82 -1.59 30.65
CA GLY A 195 -18.59 -1.24 31.85
C GLY A 195 -19.14 -2.45 32.60
N ASP A 196 -18.69 -3.66 32.26
CA ASP A 196 -18.99 -4.93 32.93
C ASP A 196 -18.29 -5.03 34.30
N VAL A 197 -17.07 -4.47 34.39
CA VAL A 197 -16.21 -4.50 35.57
C VAL A 197 -15.64 -3.11 35.83
N VAL A 198 -15.80 -2.59 37.05
CA VAL A 198 -15.19 -1.31 37.45
C VAL A 198 -14.77 -1.34 38.94
N PRO A 199 -13.63 -0.73 39.31
CA PRO A 199 -13.27 -0.55 40.71
C PRO A 199 -14.27 0.35 41.44
N ILE A 200 -14.64 -0.03 42.66
CA ILE A 200 -15.60 0.73 43.47
C ILE A 200 -14.95 1.42 44.67
N THR A 201 -13.76 1.00 45.07
CA THR A 201 -13.00 1.65 46.13
C THR A 201 -12.42 2.99 45.65
N PRO A 202 -12.23 3.98 46.54
CA PRO A 202 -11.59 5.24 46.17
C PRO A 202 -10.18 5.05 45.59
N LEU A 203 -9.39 4.14 46.17
CA LEU A 203 -8.02 3.85 45.71
C LEU A 203 -8.02 3.13 44.35
N GLY A 204 -8.89 2.14 44.15
CA GLY A 204 -9.05 1.48 42.84
C GLY A 204 -9.44 2.49 41.77
N ARG A 205 -10.37 3.40 42.05
CA ARG A 205 -10.72 4.49 41.11
C ARG A 205 -9.55 5.42 40.77
N MET A 206 -8.66 5.69 41.73
CA MET A 206 -7.43 6.46 41.46
C MET A 206 -6.47 5.69 40.55
N VAL A 207 -6.28 4.38 40.78
CA VAL A 207 -5.47 3.52 39.91
C VAL A 207 -6.08 3.44 38.51
N ALA A 208 -7.39 3.21 38.41
CA ALA A 208 -8.13 3.23 37.16
C ALA A 208 -7.92 4.53 36.36
N ALA A 209 -7.98 5.70 37.01
CA ALA A 209 -7.73 6.98 36.36
C ALA A 209 -6.29 7.06 35.78
N LEU A 210 -5.29 6.58 36.52
CA LEU A 210 -3.90 6.54 36.05
C LEU A 210 -3.74 5.57 34.87
N VAL A 211 -4.41 4.42 34.92
CA VAL A 211 -4.44 3.44 33.82
C VAL A 211 -5.05 4.06 32.57
N MET A 212 -6.16 4.79 32.68
CA MET A 212 -6.78 5.47 31.54
C MET A 212 -5.83 6.50 30.90
N ILE A 213 -5.14 7.32 31.72
CA ILE A 213 -4.17 8.30 31.22
C ILE A 213 -2.98 7.61 30.53
N SER A 214 -2.45 6.54 31.13
CA SER A 214 -1.35 5.78 30.52
C SER A 214 -1.76 5.10 29.22
N GLY A 215 -3.00 4.62 29.11
CA GLY A 215 -3.55 4.02 27.90
C GLY A 215 -3.56 4.97 26.71
N LEU A 216 -3.99 6.22 26.93
CA LEU A 216 -3.92 7.27 25.91
C LEU A 216 -2.48 7.51 25.45
N GLY A 217 -1.52 7.51 26.37
CA GLY A 217 -0.10 7.67 26.04
C GLY A 217 0.46 6.52 25.21
N VAL A 218 0.24 5.28 25.65
CA VAL A 218 0.72 4.06 24.97
C VAL A 218 0.10 3.92 23.58
N PHE A 219 -1.20 4.18 23.45
CA PHE A 219 -1.90 4.13 22.15
C PHE A 219 -1.44 5.26 21.21
N GLY A 220 -1.15 6.43 21.76
CA GLY A 220 -0.56 7.55 21.02
C GLY A 220 0.83 7.21 20.45
N LEU A 221 1.66 6.50 21.21
CA LEU A 221 2.97 6.02 20.74
C LEU A 221 2.82 5.00 19.60
N TRP A 222 1.93 4.01 19.74
CA TRP A 222 1.62 3.05 18.68
C TRP A 222 1.21 3.74 17.38
N THR A 223 0.24 4.66 17.48
CA THR A 223 -0.28 5.39 16.32
C THR A 223 0.80 6.28 15.71
N GLY A 224 1.60 6.97 16.54
CA GLY A 224 2.68 7.84 16.10
C GLY A 224 3.77 7.10 15.33
N ILE A 225 4.26 5.96 15.85
CA ILE A 225 5.30 5.15 15.19
C ILE A 225 4.81 4.60 13.85
N LEU A 226 3.58 4.10 13.79
CA LEU A 226 3.02 3.62 12.54
C LEU A 226 2.86 4.76 11.53
N ALA A 227 2.36 5.92 11.95
CA ALA A 227 2.18 7.08 11.08
C ALA A 227 3.51 7.59 10.51
N THR A 228 4.55 7.72 11.34
CA THR A 228 5.88 8.13 10.87
C THR A 228 6.51 7.10 9.94
N GLY A 229 6.38 5.80 10.25
CA GLY A 229 6.86 4.71 9.41
C GLY A 229 6.18 4.67 8.04
N PHE A 230 4.85 4.83 7.99
CA PHE A 230 4.11 4.93 6.72
C PHE A 230 4.47 6.19 5.94
N ALA A 231 4.64 7.32 6.60
CA ALA A 231 5.06 8.56 5.95
C ALA A 231 6.48 8.43 5.35
N ALA A 232 7.40 7.79 6.06
CA ALA A 232 8.76 7.53 5.59
C ALA A 232 8.77 6.59 4.38
N GLU A 233 8.03 5.49 4.42
CA GLU A 233 7.94 4.54 3.30
C GLU A 233 7.26 5.16 2.08
N THR A 234 6.18 5.92 2.26
CA THR A 234 5.49 6.63 1.17
C THR A 234 6.42 7.66 0.52
N ARG A 235 7.19 8.40 1.32
CA ARG A 235 8.19 9.35 0.81
C ARG A 235 9.27 8.63 0.01
N ARG A 236 9.74 7.47 0.47
CA ARG A 236 10.75 6.64 -0.20
C ARG A 236 10.24 6.09 -1.53
N ASP A 237 9.02 5.56 -1.57
CA ASP A 237 8.39 5.05 -2.79
C ASP A 237 8.21 6.17 -3.83
N ASN A 238 7.81 7.36 -3.39
CA ASN A 238 7.71 8.54 -4.26
C ASN A 238 9.09 8.96 -4.78
N PHE A 239 10.12 9.00 -3.91
CA PHE A 239 11.49 9.30 -4.33
C PHE A 239 11.99 8.35 -5.43
N LEU A 240 11.80 7.03 -5.26
CA LEU A 240 12.26 6.06 -6.26
C LEU A 240 11.55 6.21 -7.61
N LYS A 241 10.23 6.47 -7.59
CA LYS A 241 9.46 6.75 -8.81
C LYS A 241 9.94 8.03 -9.48
N THR A 242 10.19 9.08 -8.70
CA THR A 242 10.74 10.34 -9.22
C THR A 242 12.15 10.13 -9.77
N TRP A 243 13.03 9.41 -9.09
CA TRP A 243 14.39 9.12 -9.54
C TRP A 243 14.42 8.36 -10.87
N GLU A 244 13.60 7.32 -11.04
CA GLU A 244 13.48 6.59 -12.30
C GLU A 244 12.98 7.51 -13.43
N THR A 245 12.11 8.44 -13.09
CA THR A 245 11.55 9.40 -14.05
C THR A 245 12.55 10.48 -14.42
N VAL A 246 13.31 10.99 -13.45
CA VAL A 246 14.35 12.02 -13.61
C VAL A 246 15.54 11.48 -14.40
N SER A 247 16.02 10.28 -14.07
CA SER A 247 17.14 9.63 -14.76
C SER A 247 16.88 9.32 -16.23
N LYS A 248 15.60 9.19 -16.64
CA LYS A 248 15.22 9.04 -18.05
C LYS A 248 15.35 10.32 -18.86
N VAL A 249 15.35 11.49 -18.22
CA VAL A 249 15.54 12.76 -18.91
C VAL A 249 17.04 12.92 -19.18
N PRO A 250 17.48 12.95 -20.45
CA PRO A 250 18.89 13.02 -20.80
C PRO A 250 19.64 14.17 -20.11
N PHE A 251 18.94 15.27 -19.85
CA PHE A 251 19.42 16.43 -19.11
C PHE A 251 19.94 16.10 -17.69
N PHE A 252 19.23 15.25 -16.95
CA PHE A 252 19.63 14.86 -15.58
C PHE A 252 20.48 13.60 -15.54
N ALA A 253 20.56 12.84 -16.64
CA ALA A 253 21.35 11.61 -16.72
C ALA A 253 22.87 11.85 -16.58
N THR A 254 23.33 13.08 -16.84
CA THR A 254 24.73 13.49 -16.67
C THR A 254 25.10 13.76 -15.21
N LEU A 255 24.12 13.89 -14.32
CA LEU A 255 24.35 14.11 -12.90
C LEU A 255 24.76 12.82 -12.19
N GLY A 256 25.72 12.93 -11.27
CA GLY A 256 26.07 11.83 -10.36
C GLY A 256 24.90 11.46 -9.43
N PRO A 257 24.87 10.23 -8.87
CA PRO A 257 23.76 9.75 -8.04
C PRO A 257 23.39 10.67 -6.87
N ALA A 258 24.37 11.31 -6.24
CA ALA A 258 24.15 12.26 -5.14
C ALA A 258 23.45 13.55 -5.62
N ALA A 259 23.84 14.07 -6.77
CA ALA A 259 23.22 15.27 -7.34
C ALA A 259 21.78 15.00 -7.80
N ILE A 260 21.52 13.83 -8.40
CA ILE A 260 20.14 13.43 -8.76
C ILE A 260 19.26 13.35 -7.52
N ALA A 261 19.76 12.81 -6.39
CA ALA A 261 19.00 12.78 -5.15
C ALA A 261 18.60 14.20 -4.69
N ASP A 262 19.52 15.17 -4.75
CA ASP A 262 19.21 16.56 -4.45
C ASP A 262 18.13 17.14 -5.39
N VAL A 263 18.24 16.89 -6.70
CA VAL A 263 17.27 17.38 -7.70
C VAL A 263 15.89 16.76 -7.52
N THR A 264 15.80 15.47 -7.18
CA THR A 264 14.50 14.79 -7.04
C THR A 264 13.61 15.39 -5.94
N HIS A 265 14.19 16.07 -4.95
CA HIS A 265 13.43 16.79 -3.92
C HIS A 265 12.95 18.18 -4.38
N MET A 266 13.57 18.72 -5.42
CA MET A 266 13.26 20.03 -6.02
C MET A 266 12.20 19.91 -7.11
N LEU A 267 11.98 18.69 -7.64
CA LEU A 267 11.06 18.43 -8.74
C LEU A 267 9.68 18.01 -8.24
N ARG A 268 8.64 18.62 -8.82
CA ARG A 268 7.24 18.18 -8.64
C ARG A 268 6.77 17.41 -9.86
N THR A 269 6.07 16.30 -9.67
CA THR A 269 5.48 15.54 -10.78
C THR A 269 4.06 16.01 -11.06
N MET A 270 3.72 16.21 -12.32
CA MET A 270 2.39 16.59 -12.78
C MET A 270 1.95 15.68 -13.94
N ASP A 271 0.82 15.00 -13.79
CA ASP A 271 0.21 14.21 -14.86
C ASP A 271 -0.94 15.00 -15.51
N LEU A 272 -0.87 15.23 -16.81
CA LEU A 272 -1.84 16.01 -17.57
C LEU A 272 -2.51 15.14 -18.65
N PRO A 273 -3.84 15.27 -18.86
CA PRO A 273 -4.50 14.63 -19.99
C PRO A 273 -4.10 15.31 -21.31
N ALA A 274 -4.50 14.70 -22.42
CA ALA A 274 -4.32 15.31 -23.75
C ALA A 274 -5.13 16.61 -23.90
N ARG A 275 -4.64 17.53 -24.72
CA ARG A 275 -5.25 18.83 -25.06
C ARG A 275 -5.34 19.82 -23.88
N THR A 276 -4.44 19.70 -22.91
CA THR A 276 -4.31 20.65 -21.81
C THR A 276 -3.25 21.69 -22.13
N GLN A 277 -3.61 22.98 -22.05
CA GLN A 277 -2.68 24.08 -22.24
C GLN A 277 -1.87 24.29 -20.95
N ILE A 278 -0.55 24.08 -21.04
CA ILE A 278 0.40 24.16 -19.93
C ILE A 278 0.91 25.59 -19.76
N ILE A 279 1.29 26.22 -20.87
CA ILE A 279 1.83 27.58 -20.90
C ILE A 279 0.97 28.43 -21.83
N ARG A 280 0.64 29.65 -21.38
CA ARG A 280 0.12 30.71 -22.24
C ARG A 280 1.18 31.78 -22.48
N LYS A 281 1.33 32.17 -23.74
CA LYS A 281 2.21 33.27 -24.16
C LYS A 281 1.83 34.56 -23.42
N GLY A 282 2.86 35.32 -23.00
CA GLY A 282 2.70 36.61 -22.32
C GLY A 282 2.46 36.52 -20.81
N GLN A 283 2.23 35.34 -20.26
CA GLN A 283 2.14 35.16 -18.80
C GLN A 283 3.52 35.20 -18.15
N LYS A 284 3.55 35.47 -16.84
CA LYS A 284 4.76 35.33 -16.04
C LYS A 284 5.11 33.85 -15.89
N GLY A 285 6.39 33.50 -16.10
CA GLY A 285 6.92 32.16 -15.93
C GLY A 285 7.87 32.09 -14.75
N ASP A 286 7.52 31.26 -13.77
CA ASP A 286 8.24 31.05 -12.51
C ASP A 286 8.72 29.59 -12.34
N CYS A 287 8.54 28.75 -13.36
CA CYS A 287 9.00 27.37 -13.38
C CYS A 287 9.35 26.91 -14.81
N MET A 288 10.05 25.79 -14.94
CA MET A 288 10.24 25.07 -16.21
C MET A 288 9.78 23.62 -16.09
N TYR A 289 9.61 22.97 -17.23
CA TYR A 289 9.02 21.63 -17.33
C TYR A 289 9.94 20.69 -18.11
N PHE A 290 10.06 19.45 -17.62
CA PHE A 290 10.71 18.34 -18.32
C PHE A 290 9.67 17.27 -18.64
N ILE A 291 9.69 16.75 -19.86
CA ILE A 291 8.76 15.71 -20.33
C ILE A 291 9.32 14.35 -19.93
N ALA A 292 8.72 13.77 -18.91
CA ALA A 292 9.08 12.46 -18.40
C ALA A 292 8.51 11.31 -19.23
N ALA A 293 7.26 11.48 -19.69
CA ALA A 293 6.55 10.53 -20.53
C ALA A 293 5.45 11.26 -21.32
N GLY A 294 5.19 10.87 -22.55
CA GLY A 294 4.20 11.52 -23.42
C GLY A 294 4.78 12.64 -24.29
N GLU A 295 3.91 13.55 -24.75
CA GLU A 295 4.23 14.54 -25.77
C GLU A 295 3.51 15.88 -25.52
N ALA A 296 4.18 16.97 -25.86
CA ALA A 296 3.64 18.33 -25.86
C ALA A 296 4.00 19.04 -27.16
N GLU A 297 3.20 20.02 -27.55
CA GLU A 297 3.41 20.83 -28.76
C GLU A 297 3.56 22.30 -28.36
N VAL A 298 4.61 22.93 -28.86
CA VAL A 298 4.88 24.38 -28.71
C VAL A 298 4.35 25.08 -29.96
N GLU A 299 3.49 26.07 -29.76
CA GLU A 299 2.90 26.87 -30.82
C GLU A 299 3.65 28.21 -30.94
N LEU A 300 4.34 28.37 -32.07
CA LEU A 300 5.08 29.57 -32.48
C LEU A 300 4.37 30.24 -33.67
N PRO A 301 4.66 31.52 -33.97
CA PRO A 301 4.12 32.18 -35.15
C PRO A 301 4.48 31.40 -36.42
N GLY A 302 3.48 30.76 -37.06
CA GLY A 302 3.66 30.03 -38.32
C GLY A 302 4.28 28.63 -38.22
N LYS A 303 4.59 28.12 -37.01
CA LYS A 303 5.18 26.79 -36.83
C LYS A 303 4.71 26.12 -35.54
N ARG A 304 4.56 24.79 -35.57
CA ARG A 304 4.35 23.96 -34.38
C ARG A 304 5.51 22.99 -34.20
N ILE A 305 6.03 22.91 -32.98
CA ILE A 305 7.18 22.05 -32.64
C ILE A 305 6.70 21.00 -31.64
N ALA A 306 6.79 19.73 -32.02
CA ALA A 306 6.49 18.62 -31.12
C ALA A 306 7.70 18.30 -30.23
N LEU A 307 7.45 18.22 -28.93
CA LEU A 307 8.40 17.83 -27.89
C LEU A 307 7.97 16.48 -27.32
N GLY A 308 8.86 15.49 -27.44
CA GLY A 308 8.67 14.14 -26.90
C GLY A 308 9.36 13.92 -25.56
N GLU A 309 9.42 12.66 -25.15
CA GLU A 309 10.07 12.23 -23.90
C GLU A 309 11.55 12.67 -23.84
N GLY A 310 11.97 13.15 -22.67
CA GLY A 310 13.31 13.68 -22.43
C GLY A 310 13.50 15.16 -22.81
N ALA A 311 12.57 15.77 -23.55
CA ALA A 311 12.63 17.19 -23.87
C ALA A 311 12.21 18.08 -22.68
N PHE A 312 12.57 19.35 -22.72
CA PHE A 312 12.17 20.36 -21.72
C PHE A 312 11.75 21.68 -22.37
N PHE A 313 10.98 22.47 -21.64
CA PHE A 313 10.48 23.78 -22.08
C PHE A 313 10.22 24.72 -20.90
N GLY A 314 10.23 26.02 -21.18
CA GLY A 314 9.96 27.09 -20.21
C GLY A 314 11.20 27.72 -19.59
N GLU A 315 12.39 27.20 -19.90
CA GLU A 315 13.71 27.70 -19.51
C GLU A 315 13.94 29.16 -19.89
N MET A 316 13.44 29.57 -21.07
CA MET A 316 13.64 30.93 -21.59
C MET A 316 13.01 32.00 -20.68
N ALA A 317 11.90 31.67 -20.02
CA ALA A 317 11.30 32.59 -19.06
C ALA A 317 12.19 32.75 -17.81
N LEU A 318 12.86 31.67 -17.37
CA LEU A 318 13.68 31.69 -16.16
C LEU A 318 15.01 32.43 -16.33
N LEU A 319 15.59 32.38 -17.55
CA LEU A 319 16.83 33.08 -17.91
C LEU A 319 16.60 34.52 -18.38
N GLY A 320 15.45 34.80 -18.98
CA GLY A 320 15.09 36.11 -19.52
C GLY A 320 14.24 36.95 -18.57
N ASN A 321 13.29 37.70 -19.13
CA ASN A 321 12.48 38.66 -18.39
C ASN A 321 11.28 38.03 -17.64
N SER A 322 11.32 36.73 -17.32
CA SER A 322 10.21 36.01 -16.68
C SER A 322 8.90 35.96 -17.46
N VAL A 323 8.91 36.19 -18.78
CA VAL A 323 7.71 36.15 -19.64
C VAL A 323 7.72 34.91 -20.52
N ARG A 324 6.59 34.23 -20.65
CA ARG A 324 6.40 33.05 -21.50
C ARG A 324 6.34 33.44 -22.98
N GLY A 325 7.26 32.91 -23.79
CA GLY A 325 7.39 33.24 -25.22
C GLY A 325 6.39 32.57 -26.16
N ALA A 326 5.85 31.40 -25.77
CA ALA A 326 5.00 30.57 -26.64
C ALA A 326 3.88 29.88 -25.85
N ASN A 327 2.84 29.43 -26.56
CA ASN A 327 1.82 28.55 -25.98
C ASN A 327 2.36 27.11 -26.03
N VAL A 328 2.10 26.32 -24.97
CA VAL A 328 2.46 24.90 -24.94
C VAL A 328 1.24 24.09 -24.54
N THR A 329 0.92 23.05 -25.31
CA THR A 329 -0.28 22.21 -25.10
C THR A 329 0.08 20.72 -25.19
N THR A 330 -0.49 19.88 -24.32
CA THR A 330 -0.29 18.42 -24.40
C THR A 330 -1.02 17.82 -25.61
N THR A 331 -0.40 16.86 -26.30
CA THR A 331 -1.05 16.12 -27.41
C THR A 331 -1.55 14.74 -26.96
N LYS A 332 -0.90 14.14 -25.96
CA LYS A 332 -1.22 12.86 -25.32
C LYS A 332 -1.32 13.02 -23.80
N VAL A 333 -1.61 11.94 -23.08
CA VAL A 333 -1.42 11.91 -21.62
C VAL A 333 0.07 12.08 -21.34
N THR A 334 0.44 13.15 -20.65
CA THR A 334 1.82 13.58 -20.51
C THR A 334 2.16 13.78 -19.04
N ARG A 335 3.27 13.16 -18.62
CA ARG A 335 3.87 13.36 -17.31
C ARG A 335 4.97 14.39 -17.42
N LEU A 336 4.89 15.42 -16.59
CA LEU A 336 5.85 16.50 -16.50
C LEU A 336 6.55 16.47 -15.14
N LEU A 337 7.84 16.81 -15.14
CA LEU A 337 8.58 17.21 -13.95
C LEU A 337 8.72 18.72 -13.97
N VAL A 338 8.29 19.38 -12.89
CA VAL A 338 8.27 20.84 -12.76
C VAL A 338 9.41 21.24 -11.83
N LEU A 339 10.21 22.21 -12.28
CA LEU A 339 11.29 22.82 -11.49
C LEU A 339 11.00 24.32 -11.33
N ASP A 340 10.82 24.77 -10.09
CA ASP A 340 10.52 26.17 -9.77
C ASP A 340 11.77 27.06 -9.93
N LEU A 341 11.59 28.36 -10.12
CA LEU A 341 12.68 29.32 -10.42
C LEU A 341 13.76 29.35 -9.33
N VAL A 342 13.36 29.28 -8.05
CA VAL A 342 14.28 29.29 -6.91
C VAL A 342 15.18 28.06 -6.96
N ASP A 343 14.55 26.90 -7.17
CA ASP A 343 15.21 25.61 -7.27
C ASP A 343 16.09 25.53 -8.51
N PHE A 344 15.62 26.05 -9.65
CA PHE A 344 16.41 26.16 -10.87
C PHE A 344 17.70 26.95 -10.63
N ARG A 345 17.62 28.13 -10.01
CA ARG A 345 18.81 28.96 -9.71
C ARG A 345 19.77 28.25 -8.77
N LEU A 346 19.27 27.56 -7.76
CA LEU A 346 20.09 26.76 -6.85
C LEU A 346 20.80 25.62 -7.59
N LEU A 347 20.09 24.94 -8.50
CA LEU A 347 20.65 23.87 -9.31
C LEU A 347 21.77 24.37 -10.23
N MET A 348 21.54 25.49 -10.92
CA MET A 348 22.55 26.11 -11.79
C MET A 348 23.78 26.58 -11.01
N ALA A 349 23.60 27.09 -9.79
CA ALA A 349 24.72 27.49 -8.93
C ALA A 349 25.57 26.30 -8.47
N ARG A 350 24.96 25.12 -8.27
CA ARG A 350 25.66 23.89 -7.83
C ARG A 350 26.25 23.09 -8.99
N HIS A 351 25.71 23.24 -10.20
CA HIS A 351 26.13 22.51 -11.40
C HIS A 351 26.30 23.46 -12.61
N PRO A 352 27.46 24.14 -12.72
CA PRO A 352 27.75 25.05 -13.82
C PRO A 352 27.62 24.42 -15.21
N ASP A 353 28.01 23.15 -15.35
CA ASP A 353 27.95 22.41 -16.63
C ASP A 353 26.51 22.31 -17.20
N LEU A 354 25.52 22.19 -16.31
CA LEU A 354 24.11 22.20 -16.71
C LEU A 354 23.64 23.60 -17.12
N ALA A 355 24.17 24.64 -16.47
CA ALA A 355 23.84 26.02 -16.78
C ALA A 355 24.31 26.40 -18.19
N GLU A 356 25.52 25.98 -18.58
CA GLU A 356 26.02 26.19 -19.95
C GLU A 356 25.14 25.50 -21.00
N THR A 357 24.70 24.27 -20.73
CA THR A 357 23.83 23.51 -21.63
C THR A 357 22.49 24.21 -21.84
N ILE A 358 21.88 24.74 -20.76
CA ILE A 358 20.60 25.44 -20.83
C ILE A 358 20.76 26.81 -21.50
N ASP A 359 21.82 27.55 -21.22
CA ASP A 359 22.07 28.84 -21.84
C ASP A 359 22.29 28.71 -23.36
N ALA A 360 23.03 27.69 -23.79
CA ALA A 360 23.23 27.37 -25.21
C ALA A 360 21.91 27.02 -25.91
N GLU A 361 21.08 26.17 -25.29
CA GLU A 361 19.77 25.78 -25.83
C GLU A 361 18.78 26.97 -25.86
N ALA A 362 18.78 27.81 -24.83
CA ALA A 362 17.94 29.01 -24.76
C ALA A 362 18.30 30.02 -25.84
N LYS A 363 19.60 30.22 -26.13
CA LYS A 363 20.07 31.06 -27.25
C LYS A 363 19.64 30.49 -28.60
N ARG A 364 19.76 29.18 -28.80
CA ARG A 364 19.31 28.50 -30.02
C ARG A 364 17.81 28.70 -30.25
N ARG A 365 16.99 28.54 -29.20
CA ARG A 365 15.53 28.72 -29.27
C ARG A 365 15.11 30.18 -29.40
N ALA A 366 15.86 31.12 -28.85
CA ALA A 366 15.60 32.54 -29.06
C ALA A 366 15.69 32.91 -30.55
N GLN A 367 16.68 32.37 -31.26
CA GLN A 367 16.84 32.57 -32.71
C GLN A 367 15.76 31.86 -33.54
N GLU A 368 15.19 30.75 -33.05
CA GLU A 368 14.09 30.04 -33.72
C GLU A 368 12.70 30.66 -33.47
N ASN A 369 12.58 31.52 -32.45
CA ASN A 369 11.33 32.17 -32.06
C ASN A 369 11.16 33.58 -32.65
N GLU A 370 12.24 34.18 -33.15
CA GLU A 370 12.25 35.39 -34.00
C GLU A 370 11.88 35.02 -35.44
#